data_AF-A0A146KTX1-F1
#
_entry.id   AF-A0A146KTX1-F1
#
_cell.length_a   1.000
_cell.length_b   1.000
_cell.length_c   1.000
_cell.angle_alpha   90.00
_cell.angle_beta   90.00
_cell.angle_gamma   90.00
#
_symmetry.space_group_name_H-M   'P 1'
#
loop_
_entity.id
_entity.type
_entity.pdbx_description
1 polymer ?
#
loop_
_entity_poly.entity_id
_entity_poly.type
_entity_poly.pdbx_seq_one_letter_code
_entity_poly.pdbx_strand_id
1 'polypeptide(L)'
;NGELANENSNSQGEDLSTEEEKRRRRRSRWAGGEHEKIFIPGMPTILPCNLSKEQEEAYLLQLQIEEVSRKLRSGDLGIPPNPEERSPSPEPIYSSDGKRLNTREFRTRR
;
A
#
# COMPACT_ATOMS: atom_id res chain seq x y z
N ASN A 1 43.72 32.86 -29.80
CA ASN A 1 42.73 32.81 -28.71
C ASN A 1 41.59 33.75 -29.05
N GLY A 2 40.49 33.20 -29.55
CA GLY A 2 39.28 33.92 -29.90
C GLY A 2 38.74 33.49 -31.26
N GLU A 3 37.70 32.65 -31.27
CA GLU A 3 36.41 32.94 -31.91
C GLU A 3 35.42 31.79 -31.67
N LEU A 4 34.18 32.20 -31.40
CA LEU A 4 33.03 31.47 -30.89
C LEU A 4 32.17 30.92 -32.04
N ALA A 5 31.53 29.76 -31.84
CA ALA A 5 30.11 29.55 -32.15
C ALA A 5 29.70 28.11 -31.80
N ASN A 6 28.82 27.94 -30.81
CA ASN A 6 27.84 26.86 -30.83
C ASN A 6 26.62 27.29 -30.03
N GLU A 7 25.70 27.97 -30.71
CA GLU A 7 24.36 28.24 -30.20
C GLU A 7 23.51 26.98 -30.45
N ASN A 8 23.24 26.22 -29.38
CA ASN A 8 22.15 25.25 -29.37
C ASN A 8 21.03 25.79 -28.49
N SER A 9 20.21 26.62 -29.12
CA SER A 9 18.91 27.04 -28.62
C SER A 9 17.92 25.90 -28.87
N ASN A 10 17.65 25.07 -27.86
CA ASN A 10 16.54 24.11 -27.95
C ASN A 10 15.58 24.26 -26.76
N SER A 11 14.49 24.95 -27.06
CA SER A 11 13.13 24.76 -26.55
C SER A 11 12.93 24.51 -25.03
N GLN A 12 12.77 25.61 -24.29
CA GLN A 12 11.91 25.61 -23.09
C GLN A 12 10.46 25.40 -23.53
N GLY A 13 9.92 24.19 -23.33
CA GLY A 13 8.57 23.90 -23.78
C GLY A 13 7.93 22.62 -23.24
N GLU A 14 8.37 22.05 -22.12
CA GLU A 14 7.74 20.84 -21.55
C GLU A 14 7.82 20.82 -20.02
N ASP A 15 6.97 21.58 -19.32
CA ASP A 15 6.83 21.42 -17.85
C ASP A 15 5.39 21.59 -17.32
N LEU A 16 4.39 21.58 -18.20
CA LEU A 16 2.97 21.69 -17.80
C LEU A 16 2.15 20.42 -18.06
N SER A 17 2.68 19.47 -18.85
CA SER A 17 2.00 18.20 -19.17
C SER A 17 2.31 17.07 -18.17
N THR A 18 3.45 17.14 -17.48
CA THR A 18 3.94 16.06 -16.61
C THR A 18 3.19 15.95 -15.28
N GLU A 19 2.70 17.07 -14.74
CA GLU A 19 1.99 17.08 -13.45
C GLU A 19 0.57 16.50 -13.54
N GLU A 20 -0.15 16.75 -14.64
CA GLU A 20 -1.46 16.12 -14.88
C GLU A 20 -1.34 14.62 -15.16
N GLU A 21 -0.27 14.19 -15.83
CA GLU A 21 -0.05 12.78 -16.14
C GLU A 21 0.36 11.98 -14.89
N LYS A 22 1.16 12.58 -13.99
CA LYS A 22 1.48 12.00 -12.67
C LYS A 22 0.23 11.84 -11.80
N ARG A 23 -0.72 12.78 -11.85
CA ARG A 23 -2.01 12.69 -11.12
C ARG A 23 -2.91 11.54 -11.59
N ARG A 24 -2.74 11.05 -12.83
CA ARG A 24 -3.48 9.90 -13.37
C ARG A 24 -2.74 8.56 -13.21
N ARG A 25 -1.45 8.56 -12.85
CA ARG A 25 -0.70 7.32 -12.64
C ARG A 25 -1.19 6.62 -11.37
N ARG A 26 -1.82 5.45 -11.55
CA ARG A 26 -2.28 4.57 -10.47
C ARG A 26 -1.10 4.26 -9.55
N ARG A 27 -1.27 4.48 -8.25
CA ARG A 27 -0.27 4.16 -7.22
C ARG A 27 0.10 2.67 -7.31
N SER A 28 1.39 2.35 -7.18
CA SER A 28 1.86 0.96 -7.14
C SER A 28 1.22 0.22 -5.97
N ARG A 29 0.90 -1.06 -6.17
CA ARG A 29 0.37 -1.97 -5.14
C ARG A 29 1.44 -2.71 -4.37
N TRP A 30 2.69 -2.61 -4.80
CA TRP A 30 3.84 -3.11 -4.06
C TRP A 30 4.21 -2.08 -3.00
N ALA A 31 4.25 -2.51 -1.74
CA ALA A 31 4.71 -1.66 -0.63
C ALA A 31 6.14 -1.16 -0.89
N GLY A 32 6.50 -0.02 -0.29
CA GLY A 32 7.69 0.77 -0.56
C GLY A 32 9.01 0.03 -0.35
N GLY A 33 10.11 0.72 -0.70
CA GLY A 33 11.48 0.18 -0.75
C GLY A 33 11.95 -0.46 0.55
N GLU A 34 13.17 -1.00 0.53
CA GLU A 34 13.79 -1.93 1.51
C GLU A 34 13.39 -1.85 3.00
N HIS A 35 13.03 -0.67 3.51
CA HIS A 35 12.58 -0.43 4.88
C HIS A 35 11.11 -0.79 5.21
N GLU A 36 10.24 -1.03 4.21
CA GLU A 36 8.83 -1.43 4.44
C GLU A 36 8.60 -2.96 4.34
N LYS A 37 9.68 -3.76 4.32
CA LYS A 37 9.59 -5.22 4.27
C LYS A 37 8.88 -5.76 5.52
N ILE A 38 7.68 -6.28 5.32
CA ILE A 38 6.86 -6.89 6.38
C ILE A 38 7.51 -8.21 6.82
N PHE A 39 8.02 -8.25 8.05
CA PHE A 39 8.56 -9.48 8.65
C PHE A 39 7.47 -10.20 9.45
N ILE A 40 7.03 -11.38 8.98
CA ILE A 40 6.12 -12.27 9.73
C ILE A 40 6.97 -13.10 10.70
N PRO A 41 6.92 -12.84 12.02
CA PRO A 41 7.73 -13.59 12.97
C PRO A 41 7.24 -15.04 13.03
N GLY A 42 8.16 -15.99 13.01
CA GLY A 42 7.84 -17.40 13.24
C GLY A 42 7.43 -18.21 12.00
N MET A 43 7.36 -17.60 10.80
CA MET A 43 7.15 -18.38 9.57
C MET A 43 7.87 -17.81 8.34
N PRO A 44 8.68 -18.60 7.63
CA PRO A 44 9.33 -18.14 6.41
C PRO A 44 8.32 -17.99 5.26
N THR A 45 8.47 -16.95 4.44
CA THR A 45 7.63 -16.72 3.26
C THR A 45 8.02 -17.57 2.06
N ILE A 46 9.12 -18.34 2.16
CA ILE A 46 9.58 -19.30 1.15
C ILE A 46 8.88 -20.63 1.43
N LEU A 47 8.20 -21.17 0.42
CA LEU A 47 7.56 -22.49 0.52
C LEU A 47 8.62 -23.60 0.53
N PRO A 48 8.56 -24.55 1.47
CA PRO A 48 9.41 -25.75 1.47
C PRO A 48 9.17 -26.61 0.22
N CYS A 49 10.26 -27.17 -0.35
CA CYS A 49 10.15 -28.14 -1.43
C CYS A 49 9.68 -29.51 -0.87
N ASN A 50 8.82 -30.22 -1.61
CA ASN A 50 8.26 -31.55 -1.28
C ASN A 50 7.01 -31.58 -0.36
N LEU A 51 6.14 -30.56 -0.45
CA LEU A 51 4.83 -30.60 0.18
C LEU A 51 3.79 -31.21 -0.78
N SER A 52 2.82 -31.94 -0.24
CA SER A 52 1.58 -32.23 -0.97
C SER A 52 0.77 -30.96 -1.19
N LYS A 53 -0.15 -30.95 -2.17
CA LYS A 53 -0.99 -29.78 -2.44
C LYS A 53 -1.77 -29.31 -1.21
N GLU A 54 -2.30 -30.25 -0.43
CA GLU A 54 -3.03 -29.95 0.82
C GLU A 54 -2.13 -29.28 1.86
N GLN A 55 -0.88 -29.73 1.99
CA GLN A 55 0.08 -29.14 2.91
C GLN A 55 0.57 -27.77 2.44
N GLU A 56 0.71 -27.57 1.12
CA GLU A 56 1.00 -26.27 0.53
C GLU A 56 -0.10 -25.26 0.83
N GLU A 57 -1.37 -25.63 0.60
CA GLU A 57 -2.53 -24.80 0.92
C GLU A 57 -2.61 -24.50 2.43
N ALA A 58 -2.40 -25.51 3.28
CA ALA A 58 -2.37 -25.31 4.72
C ALA A 58 -1.25 -24.35 5.16
N TYR A 59 -0.08 -24.45 4.53
CA TYR A 59 1.05 -23.56 4.81
C TYR A 59 0.75 -22.11 4.41
N LEU A 60 0.18 -21.90 3.23
CA LEU A 60 -0.23 -20.58 2.77
C LEU A 60 -1.31 -19.96 3.66
N LEU A 61 -2.31 -20.73 4.05
CA LEU A 61 -3.35 -20.29 4.98
C LEU A 61 -2.74 -19.92 6.34
N GLN A 62 -1.84 -20.74 6.86
CA GLN A 62 -1.18 -20.45 8.12
C GLN A 62 -0.37 -19.15 8.05
N LEU A 63 0.37 -18.92 6.96
CA LEU A 63 1.10 -17.67 6.73
C LEU A 63 0.16 -16.46 6.73
N GLN A 64 -0.98 -16.56 6.04
CA GLN A 64 -2.02 -15.53 6.01
C GLN A 64 -2.63 -15.27 7.39
N ILE A 65 -2.92 -16.33 8.15
CA ILE A 65 -3.47 -16.23 9.51
C ILE A 65 -2.50 -15.48 10.41
N GLU A 66 -1.20 -15.81 10.37
CA GLU A 66 -0.19 -15.11 11.16
C GLU A 66 -0.06 -13.64 10.76
N GLU A 67 -0.09 -13.35 9.46
CA GLU A 67 -0.04 -11.98 8.95
C GLU A 67 -1.22 -11.14 9.43
N VAL A 68 -2.45 -11.65 9.27
CA VAL A 68 -3.68 -10.99 9.70
C VAL A 68 -3.71 -10.85 11.22
N SER A 69 -3.35 -11.89 11.95
CA SER A 69 -3.30 -11.87 13.42
C SER A 69 -2.30 -10.83 13.92
N ARG A 70 -1.12 -10.70 13.28
CA ARG A 70 -0.16 -9.64 13.60
C ARG A 70 -0.75 -8.26 13.35
N LYS A 71 -1.35 -8.01 12.17
CA LYS A 71 -1.97 -6.71 11.82
C LYS A 71 -3.06 -6.30 12.81
N LEU A 72 -3.88 -7.27 13.24
CA LEU A 72 -4.94 -7.04 14.23
C LEU A 72 -4.39 -6.73 15.63
N ARG A 73 -3.27 -7.35 16.03
CA ARG A 73 -2.62 -7.10 17.33
C ARG A 73 -1.83 -5.79 17.35
N SER A 74 -1.09 -5.48 16.31
CA SER A 74 -0.27 -4.26 16.22
C SER A 74 -1.09 -3.01 15.90
N GLY A 75 -2.30 -3.17 15.33
CA GLY A 75 -3.09 -2.05 14.82
C GLY A 75 -2.60 -1.52 13.48
N ASP A 76 -1.60 -2.17 12.87
CA ASP A 76 -1.15 -1.88 11.51
C ASP A 76 -2.12 -2.49 10.49
N LEU A 77 -3.25 -1.81 10.33
CA LEU A 77 -4.35 -2.24 9.46
C LEU A 77 -4.14 -1.87 7.99
N GLY A 78 -2.95 -1.36 7.61
CA GLY A 78 -2.67 -0.89 6.25
C GLY A 78 -3.52 0.30 5.82
N ILE A 79 -4.04 1.09 6.77
CA ILE A 79 -4.77 2.33 6.49
C ILE A 79 -3.74 3.41 6.15
N PRO A 80 -3.75 3.99 4.93
CA PRO A 80 -2.82 5.05 4.58
C PRO A 80 -2.92 6.22 5.56
N PRO A 81 -1.82 6.79 6.06
CA PRO A 81 -1.89 7.93 6.99
C PRO A 81 -2.45 9.18 6.32
N ASN A 82 -2.16 9.39 5.02
CA ASN A 82 -2.68 10.51 4.26
C ASN A 82 -4.17 10.32 3.91
N PRO A 83 -5.08 11.23 4.31
CA PRO A 83 -6.50 11.13 3.98
C PRO A 83 -6.83 11.13 2.49
N GLU A 84 -6.04 11.83 1.66
CA GLU A 84 -6.26 11.92 0.21
C GLU A 84 -6.01 10.60 -0.52
N GLU A 85 -5.20 9.72 0.05
CA GLU A 85 -4.94 8.38 -0.48
C GLU A 85 -6.04 7.37 -0.12
N ARG A 86 -7.00 7.79 0.70
CA ARG A 86 -8.08 6.93 1.18
C ARG A 86 -9.28 7.04 0.24
N SER A 87 -10.01 5.94 0.10
CA SER A 87 -11.35 5.98 -0.49
C SER A 87 -12.29 6.81 0.40
N PRO A 88 -13.28 7.52 -0.19
CA PRO A 88 -14.26 8.29 0.57
C PRO A 88 -14.99 7.40 1.58
N SER A 89 -15.22 7.93 2.79
CA SER A 89 -15.89 7.16 3.85
C SER A 89 -17.40 7.08 3.59
N PRO A 90 -18.06 5.95 3.89
CA PRO A 90 -19.52 5.88 3.90
C PRO A 90 -20.10 6.79 5.00
N GLU A 91 -21.40 7.10 4.84
CA GLU A 91 -22.23 7.86 5.78
C GLU A 91 -22.19 7.26 7.19
N PRO A 92 -22.20 8.08 8.26
CA PRO A 92 -22.08 7.59 9.63
C PRO A 92 -23.34 6.86 10.08
N ILE A 93 -23.16 5.66 10.64
CA ILE A 93 -24.23 4.87 11.28
C ILE A 93 -23.99 4.91 12.79
N TYR A 94 -25.02 5.26 13.56
CA TYR A 94 -24.96 5.38 15.01
C TYR A 94 -25.75 4.27 15.71
N SER A 95 -25.30 3.87 16.90
CA SER A 95 -26.06 3.04 17.86
C SER A 95 -27.04 3.88 18.68
N SER A 96 -27.90 3.22 19.47
CA SER A 96 -28.90 3.87 20.35
C SER A 96 -28.29 4.78 21.43
N ASP A 97 -27.03 4.56 21.81
CA ASP A 97 -26.27 5.41 22.73
C ASP A 97 -25.57 6.59 22.03
N GLY A 98 -25.79 6.77 20.73
CA GLY A 98 -25.22 7.87 19.93
C GLY A 98 -23.77 7.67 19.50
N LYS A 99 -23.17 6.47 19.69
CA LYS A 99 -21.80 6.19 19.21
C LYS A 99 -21.80 5.75 17.75
N ARG A 100 -20.79 6.16 16.99
CA ARG A 100 -20.63 5.75 15.58
C ARG A 100 -20.14 4.31 15.49
N LEU A 101 -20.87 3.45 14.77
CA LEU A 101 -20.57 2.03 14.58
C LEU A 101 -19.62 1.78 13.42
N ASN A 102 -19.74 2.51 12.32
CA ASN A 102 -19.01 2.25 11.08
C ASN A 102 -17.78 3.16 10.91
N THR A 103 -16.99 3.32 11.96
CA THR A 103 -15.70 4.00 11.85
C THR A 103 -14.78 3.26 10.87
N ARG A 104 -13.77 3.95 10.34
CA ARG A 104 -12.83 3.34 9.39
C ARG A 104 -12.09 2.18 10.06
N GLU A 105 -11.68 2.40 11.29
CA GLU A 105 -10.95 1.44 12.11
C GLU A 105 -11.79 0.18 12.35
N PHE A 106 -13.09 0.34 12.62
CA PHE A 106 -14.03 -0.78 12.74
C PHE A 106 -14.22 -1.52 11.41
N ARG A 107 -14.37 -0.77 10.31
CA ARG A 107 -14.53 -1.35 8.96
C ARG A 107 -13.30 -2.13 8.48
N THR A 108 -12.10 -1.64 8.77
CA THR A 108 -10.86 -2.31 8.33
C THR A 108 -10.53 -3.52 9.21
N ARG A 109 -11.01 -3.53 10.46
CA ARG A 109 -10.79 -4.63 11.40
C ARG A 109 -11.80 -5.79 11.25
N ARG A 110 -12.98 -5.52 10.71
CA ARG A 110 -14.07 -6.50 10.56
C ARG A 110 -13.88 -7.42 9.36
#